data_AF-A0A6L9KR53-F1
#
_entry.id   AF-A0A6L9KR53-F1
#
_cell.length_a   1.000
_cell.length_b   1.000
_cell.length_c   1.000
_cell.angle_alpha   90.00
_cell.angle_beta   90.00
_cell.angle_gamma   90.00
#
_symmetry.space_group_name_H-M   'P 1'
#
loop_
_entity.id
_entity.type
_entity.pdbx_description
1 polymer ?
#
loop_
_entity_poly.entity_id
_entity_poly.type
_entity_poly.pdbx_seq_one_letter_code
_entity_poly.pdbx_strand_id
1 'polypeptide(L)'
;MMDDRVGHLLSLFGSAVEAALPNRTMQDFLPQPPKGKTVVIGAGKAAALMAQTLELIWPAELSGCVVTRYGHSVATHRITVLEASHPVPDEASILSAQVMRGLVQGLTKDDLVIALISGGASSLMVEPIQGLNLDQKQAIHRDLLRSGAKISEMNVVRKQLSGIKGGRLAR
;
A
#
# COMPACT_ATOMS: atom_id res chain seq x y z
N MET A 1 45.39 5.70 14.96
CA MET A 1 44.07 5.27 14.44
C MET A 1 43.23 6.52 14.29
N MET A 2 42.98 6.96 13.06
CA MET A 2 41.97 8.00 12.85
C MET A 2 40.62 7.41 13.27
N ASP A 3 39.96 8.14 14.16
CA ASP A 3 38.58 7.96 14.58
C ASP A 3 37.69 7.98 13.32
N ASP A 4 37.31 6.80 12.81
CA ASP A 4 36.47 6.64 11.63
C ASP A 4 35.01 6.97 11.97
N ARG A 5 34.79 8.25 12.24
CA ARG A 5 33.48 8.80 12.55
C ARG A 5 32.49 8.61 11.40
N VAL A 6 32.97 8.62 10.16
CA VAL A 6 32.12 8.39 8.98
C VAL A 6 31.63 6.95 8.96
N GLY A 7 32.53 5.97 9.14
CA GLY A 7 32.16 4.55 9.25
C GLY A 7 31.20 4.28 10.40
N HIS A 8 31.42 4.91 11.55
CA HIS A 8 30.50 4.80 12.69
C HIS A 8 29.10 5.37 12.39
N LEU A 9 29.01 6.58 11.80
CA LEU A 9 27.73 7.18 11.43
C LEU A 9 26.98 6.38 10.35
N LEU A 10 27.70 5.81 9.38
CA LEU A 10 27.11 4.93 8.36
C LEU A 10 26.58 3.63 8.97
N SER A 11 27.28 3.07 9.96
CA SER A 11 26.82 1.89 10.70
C SER A 11 25.54 2.18 11.50
N LEU A 12 25.46 3.34 12.15
CA LEU A 12 24.24 3.76 12.85
C LEU A 12 23.07 3.97 11.88
N PHE A 13 23.32 4.63 10.74
CA PHE A 13 22.32 4.78 9.68
C PHE A 13 21.83 3.42 9.15
N GLY A 14 22.75 2.50 8.84
CA GLY A 14 22.43 1.15 8.38
C GLY A 14 21.57 0.40 9.39
N SER A 15 21.95 0.44 10.67
CA SER A 15 21.18 -0.19 11.75
C SER A 15 19.76 0.38 11.86
N ALA A 16 19.59 1.69 11.70
CA ALA A 16 18.28 2.34 11.73
C ALA A 16 17.41 1.96 10.51
N VAL A 17 18.03 1.85 9.32
CA VAL A 17 17.32 1.40 8.10
C VAL A 17 16.91 -0.06 8.24
N GLU A 18 17.81 -0.94 8.68
CA GLU A 18 17.51 -2.36 8.90
C GLU A 18 16.37 -2.56 9.90
N ALA A 19 16.38 -1.80 11.01
CA ALA A 19 15.33 -1.85 12.02
C ALA A 19 13.95 -1.45 11.48
N ALA A 20 13.88 -0.71 10.37
CA ALA A 20 12.63 -0.31 9.73
C ALA A 20 12.19 -1.25 8.58
N LEU A 21 12.97 -2.29 8.25
CA LEU A 21 12.63 -3.20 7.16
C LEU A 21 11.48 -4.14 7.55
N PRO A 22 10.61 -4.55 6.59
CA PRO A 22 9.49 -5.44 6.86
C PRO A 22 9.90 -6.77 7.51
N ASN A 23 11.02 -7.36 7.11
CA ASN A 23 11.54 -8.62 7.65
C ASN A 23 12.00 -8.55 9.12
N ARG A 24 12.18 -7.35 9.66
CA ARG A 24 12.52 -7.14 11.08
C ARG A 24 11.33 -6.73 11.93
N THR A 25 10.29 -6.17 11.31
CA THR A 25 9.21 -5.50 12.04
C THR A 25 7.88 -6.22 11.93
N MET A 26 7.57 -6.86 10.80
CA MET A 26 6.22 -7.36 10.55
C MET A 26 5.78 -8.46 11.51
N GLN A 27 6.67 -9.39 11.85
CA GLN A 27 6.33 -10.59 12.61
C GLN A 27 5.64 -10.27 13.95
N ASP A 28 6.07 -9.22 14.63
CA ASP A 28 5.56 -8.84 15.95
C ASP A 28 4.14 -8.25 15.92
N PHE A 29 3.64 -7.86 14.74
CA PHE A 29 2.33 -7.23 14.57
C PHE A 29 1.33 -8.10 13.81
N LEU A 30 1.71 -9.32 13.44
CA LEU A 30 0.83 -10.23 12.72
C LEU A 30 -0.17 -10.91 13.68
N PRO A 31 -1.47 -10.96 13.32
CA PRO A 31 -2.45 -11.70 14.09
C PRO A 31 -2.25 -13.21 13.90
N GLN A 32 -3.00 -14.00 14.67
CA GLN A 32 -3.10 -15.44 14.41
C GLN A 32 -3.86 -15.72 13.11
N PRO A 33 -3.51 -16.79 12.37
CA PRO A 33 -4.28 -17.19 11.20
C PRO A 33 -5.75 -17.42 11.53
N PRO A 34 -6.67 -17.03 10.62
CA PRO A 34 -8.09 -17.23 10.81
C PRO A 34 -8.51 -18.70 10.57
N LYS A 35 -9.78 -19.03 10.81
CA LYS A 35 -10.35 -20.34 10.45
C LYS A 35 -10.58 -20.48 8.94
N GLY A 36 -10.98 -19.37 8.31
CA GLY A 36 -11.20 -19.24 6.88
C GLY A 36 -9.91 -18.84 6.16
N LYS A 37 -10.05 -17.99 5.14
CA LYS A 37 -8.97 -17.61 4.24
C LYS A 37 -8.23 -16.39 4.75
N THR A 38 -6.94 -16.31 4.43
CA THR A 38 -6.15 -15.08 4.56
C THR A 38 -6.07 -14.40 3.20
N VAL A 39 -6.64 -13.20 3.09
CA VAL A 39 -6.58 -12.35 1.89
C VAL A 39 -5.64 -11.19 2.13
N VAL A 40 -4.68 -11.00 1.23
CA VAL A 40 -3.72 -9.90 1.29
C VAL A 40 -4.11 -8.82 0.29
N ILE A 41 -4.25 -7.60 0.77
CA ILE A 41 -4.35 -6.40 -0.09
C ILE A 41 -3.24 -5.44 0.29
N GLY A 42 -2.80 -4.58 -0.61
CA GLY A 42 -1.77 -3.61 -0.22
C GLY A 42 -1.40 -2.61 -1.29
N ALA A 43 -0.99 -1.43 -0.86
CA ALA A 43 -0.58 -0.37 -1.76
C ALA A 43 0.53 0.47 -1.13
N GLY A 44 1.53 0.80 -1.93
CA GLY A 44 2.62 1.68 -1.50
C GLY A 44 3.98 1.24 -2.00
N LYS A 45 4.98 2.11 -1.81
CA LYS A 45 6.35 1.90 -2.30
C LYS A 45 7.03 0.65 -1.74
N ALA A 46 6.65 0.23 -0.54
CA ALA A 46 7.18 -0.95 0.13
C ALA A 46 6.23 -2.17 0.05
N ALA A 47 5.05 -2.03 -0.57
CA ALA A 47 4.02 -3.06 -0.50
C ALA A 47 4.46 -4.40 -1.11
N ALA A 48 5.25 -4.37 -2.19
CA ALA A 48 5.80 -5.56 -2.80
C ALA A 48 6.78 -6.30 -1.87
N LEU A 49 7.71 -5.57 -1.22
CA LEU A 49 8.63 -6.15 -0.24
C LEU A 49 7.91 -6.67 1.00
N MET A 50 6.89 -5.95 1.48
CA MET A 50 6.03 -6.42 2.59
C MET A 50 5.29 -7.70 2.21
N ALA A 51 4.80 -7.82 0.98
CA ALA A 51 4.11 -9.02 0.49
C ALA A 51 5.05 -10.23 0.43
N GLN A 52 6.24 -10.06 -0.14
CA GLN A 52 7.27 -11.11 -0.16
C GLN A 52 7.65 -11.55 1.26
N THR A 53 7.83 -10.59 2.16
CA THR A 53 8.13 -10.90 3.57
C THR A 53 6.98 -11.67 4.22
N LEU A 54 5.74 -11.24 4.00
CA LEU A 54 4.56 -11.90 4.55
C LEU A 54 4.44 -13.36 4.11
N GLU A 55 4.70 -13.66 2.83
CA GLU A 55 4.68 -15.03 2.32
C GLU A 55 5.65 -15.96 3.03
N LEU A 56 6.79 -15.43 3.49
CA LEU A 56 7.82 -16.21 4.17
C LEU A 56 7.48 -16.48 5.64
N ILE A 57 6.82 -15.52 6.31
CA ILE A 57 6.58 -15.59 7.76
C ILE A 57 5.17 -16.01 8.13
N TRP A 58 4.21 -15.95 7.21
CA TRP A 58 2.83 -16.34 7.48
C TRP A 58 2.70 -17.88 7.46
N PRO A 59 2.21 -18.51 8.54
CA PRO A 59 2.28 -19.96 8.70
C PRO A 59 1.16 -20.74 7.99
N ALA A 60 0.24 -20.06 7.29
CA ALA A 60 -0.93 -20.66 6.65
C ALA A 60 -1.02 -20.28 5.16
N GLU A 61 -1.98 -20.87 4.45
CA GLU A 61 -2.29 -20.45 3.08
C GLU A 61 -2.81 -19.01 3.05
N LEU A 62 -2.30 -18.24 2.09
CA LEU A 62 -2.73 -16.88 1.80
C LEU A 62 -2.80 -16.68 0.29
N SER A 63 -3.57 -15.69 -0.13
CA SER A 63 -3.58 -15.20 -1.50
C SER A 63 -3.92 -13.72 -1.52
N GLY A 64 -3.66 -13.03 -2.63
CA GLY A 64 -4.02 -11.63 -2.70
C GLY A 64 -3.32 -10.83 -3.78
N CYS A 65 -3.36 -9.51 -3.62
CA CYS A 65 -2.75 -8.58 -4.56
C CYS A 65 -2.23 -7.34 -3.85
N VAL A 66 -1.02 -6.91 -4.20
CA VAL A 66 -0.46 -5.62 -3.82
C VAL A 66 -0.11 -4.78 -5.04
N VAL A 67 -0.02 -3.46 -4.88
CA VAL A 67 0.46 -2.54 -5.93
C VAL A 67 1.63 -1.70 -5.43
N THR A 68 2.69 -1.64 -6.24
CA THR A 68 3.88 -0.81 -6.03
C THR A 68 4.12 0.10 -7.24
N ARG A 69 5.23 0.86 -7.22
CA ARG A 69 5.63 1.72 -8.35
C ARG A 69 6.25 0.88 -9.47
N TYR A 70 6.17 1.36 -10.70
CA TYR A 70 6.88 0.76 -11.84
C TYR A 70 8.36 0.50 -11.54
N GLY A 71 8.84 -0.68 -11.93
CA GLY A 71 10.22 -1.15 -11.74
C GLY A 71 10.58 -1.45 -10.28
N HIS A 72 9.60 -1.60 -9.39
CA HIS A 72 9.81 -1.92 -7.97
C HIS A 72 9.06 -3.19 -7.54
N SER A 73 8.55 -3.96 -8.49
CA SER A 73 8.05 -5.31 -8.24
C SER A 73 9.15 -6.20 -7.67
N VAL A 74 8.74 -7.14 -6.83
CA VAL A 74 9.59 -8.22 -6.33
C VAL A 74 8.85 -9.53 -6.58
N ALA A 75 9.61 -10.62 -6.75
CA ALA A 75 9.02 -11.93 -6.96
C ALA A 75 8.31 -12.41 -5.69
N THR A 76 7.10 -12.92 -5.88
CA THR A 76 6.20 -13.51 -4.89
C THR A 76 5.59 -14.78 -5.50
N HIS A 77 5.11 -15.69 -4.65
CA HIS A 77 4.58 -16.99 -5.07
C HIS A 77 3.06 -17.07 -5.02
N ARG A 78 2.41 -16.38 -4.08
CA ARG A 78 0.98 -16.49 -3.76
C ARG A 78 0.23 -15.15 -3.87
N ILE A 79 0.94 -14.03 -3.75
CA ILE A 79 0.39 -12.67 -3.83
C ILE A 79 0.78 -12.06 -5.17
N THR A 80 -0.20 -11.60 -5.94
CA THR A 80 0.06 -10.88 -7.20
C THR A 80 0.66 -9.49 -6.90
N VAL A 81 1.73 -9.13 -7.58
CA VAL A 81 2.32 -7.78 -7.50
C VAL A 81 1.99 -7.01 -8.77
N LEU A 82 1.18 -5.97 -8.64
CA LEU A 82 0.89 -4.99 -9.70
C LEU A 82 1.82 -3.79 -9.59
N GLU A 83 1.98 -3.07 -10.70
CA GLU A 83 2.70 -1.81 -10.74
C GLU A 83 1.79 -0.71 -11.29
N ALA A 84 1.93 0.50 -10.74
CA ALA A 84 1.18 1.67 -11.15
C ALA A 84 2.00 2.96 -10.97
N SER A 85 1.51 4.08 -11.52
CA SER A 85 2.22 5.35 -11.47
C SER A 85 2.16 6.04 -10.10
N HIS A 86 3.27 6.70 -9.76
CA HIS A 86 3.43 7.56 -8.60
C HIS A 86 4.43 8.68 -8.94
N PRO A 87 4.15 9.96 -8.60
CA PRO A 87 3.13 10.41 -7.64
C PRO A 87 1.75 10.68 -8.25
N VAL A 88 1.62 10.70 -9.57
CA VAL A 88 0.34 10.97 -10.26
C VAL A 88 -0.29 9.64 -10.68
N PRO A 89 -1.55 9.34 -10.31
CA PRO A 89 -2.19 8.08 -10.65
C PRO A 89 -2.46 7.94 -12.15
N ASP A 90 -2.46 6.72 -12.64
CA ASP A 90 -2.74 6.31 -14.03
C ASP A 90 -3.86 5.25 -14.07
N GLU A 91 -4.11 4.67 -15.24
CA GLU A 91 -5.11 3.64 -15.44
C GLU A 91 -4.80 2.37 -14.63
N ALA A 92 -3.52 2.01 -14.50
CA ALA A 92 -3.08 0.88 -13.67
C ALA A 92 -3.42 1.09 -12.20
N SER A 93 -3.46 2.34 -11.73
CA SER A 93 -3.92 2.70 -10.39
C SER A 93 -5.42 2.43 -10.17
N ILE A 94 -6.23 2.56 -11.23
CA ILE A 94 -7.65 2.21 -11.22
C ILE A 94 -7.85 0.70 -11.24
N LEU A 95 -7.14 0.00 -12.13
CA LEU A 95 -7.18 -1.45 -12.21
C LEU A 95 -6.79 -2.08 -10.87
N SER A 96 -5.75 -1.57 -10.23
CA SER A 96 -5.31 -2.04 -8.90
C SER A 96 -6.40 -1.89 -7.85
N ALA A 97 -7.14 -0.77 -7.85
CA ALA A 97 -8.27 -0.55 -6.95
C ALA A 97 -9.45 -1.48 -7.22
N GLN A 98 -9.72 -1.81 -8.48
CA GLN A 98 -10.78 -2.74 -8.88
C GLN A 98 -10.45 -4.18 -8.45
N VAL A 99 -9.22 -4.63 -8.73
CA VAL A 99 -8.72 -5.95 -8.32
C VAL A 99 -8.81 -6.11 -6.80
N MET A 100 -8.31 -5.15 -6.03
CA MET A 100 -8.37 -5.22 -4.58
C MET A 100 -9.80 -5.24 -4.03
N ARG A 101 -10.73 -4.50 -4.65
CA ARG A 101 -12.14 -4.59 -4.25
C ARG A 101 -12.71 -5.97 -4.50
N GLY A 102 -12.44 -6.56 -5.66
CA GLY A 102 -12.90 -7.92 -5.97
C GLY A 102 -12.41 -8.94 -4.95
N LEU A 103 -11.16 -8.82 -4.48
CA LEU A 103 -10.56 -9.73 -3.49
C LEU A 103 -11.22 -9.66 -2.11
N VAL A 104 -11.77 -8.50 -1.73
CA VAL A 104 -12.40 -8.32 -0.40
C VAL A 104 -13.92 -8.48 -0.41
N GLN A 105 -14.51 -8.77 -1.57
CA GLN A 105 -15.94 -9.05 -1.67
C GLN A 105 -16.27 -10.48 -1.23
N GLY A 106 -17.42 -10.65 -0.57
CA GLY A 106 -17.94 -11.97 -0.19
C GLY A 106 -17.18 -12.66 0.96
N LEU A 107 -16.30 -11.94 1.65
CA LEU A 107 -15.63 -12.45 2.85
C LEU A 107 -16.60 -12.59 4.02
N THR A 108 -16.29 -13.53 4.89
CA THR A 108 -17.05 -13.87 6.09
C THR A 108 -16.30 -13.44 7.34
N LYS A 109 -16.95 -13.55 8.51
CA LYS A 109 -16.31 -13.31 9.82
C LYS A 109 -15.17 -14.27 10.14
N ASP A 110 -15.09 -15.39 9.43
CA ASP A 110 -14.06 -16.40 9.61
C ASP A 110 -12.84 -16.13 8.71
N ASP A 111 -12.88 -15.12 7.84
CA ASP A 111 -11.77 -14.73 6.97
C ASP A 111 -10.97 -13.55 7.57
N LEU A 112 -9.70 -13.43 7.18
CA LEU A 112 -8.82 -12.33 7.58
C LEU A 112 -8.33 -11.55 6.37
N VAL A 113 -8.44 -10.22 6.41
CA VAL A 113 -7.77 -9.33 5.46
C VAL A 113 -6.52 -8.72 6.10
N ILE A 114 -5.36 -8.93 5.49
CA ILE A 114 -4.11 -8.25 5.86
C ILE A 114 -3.85 -7.13 4.85
N ALA A 115 -3.89 -5.88 5.34
CA ALA A 115 -3.68 -4.70 4.51
C ALA A 115 -2.23 -4.15 4.64
N LEU A 116 -1.41 -4.37 3.61
CA LEU A 116 -0.01 -3.93 3.54
C LEU A 116 0.08 -2.52 2.95
N ILE A 117 0.06 -1.49 3.82
CA ILE A 117 0.02 -0.09 3.40
C ILE A 117 1.34 0.61 3.70
N SER A 118 1.86 1.35 2.71
CA SER A 118 3.03 2.21 2.88
C SER A 118 2.88 3.52 2.10
N GLY A 119 3.90 4.39 2.15
CA GLY A 119 3.88 5.69 1.46
C GLY A 119 3.57 5.53 -0.04
N GLY A 120 2.81 6.46 -0.61
CA GLY A 120 2.44 6.45 -2.03
C GLY A 120 1.15 5.70 -2.39
N ALA A 121 0.54 4.97 -1.45
CA ALA A 121 -0.73 4.24 -1.65
C ALA A 121 -1.85 5.10 -2.27
N SER A 122 -1.85 6.40 -1.96
CA SER A 122 -2.84 7.35 -2.45
C SER A 122 -2.91 7.48 -3.98
N SER A 123 -1.77 7.38 -4.67
CA SER A 123 -1.69 7.43 -6.14
C SER A 123 -1.79 6.02 -6.72
N LEU A 124 -1.15 5.04 -6.11
CA LEU A 124 -1.05 3.68 -6.63
C LEU A 124 -2.37 2.90 -6.62
N MET A 125 -3.30 3.29 -5.74
CA MET A 125 -4.61 2.67 -5.64
C MET A 125 -5.68 3.78 -5.62
N VAL A 126 -6.34 3.98 -6.76
CA VAL A 126 -7.28 5.08 -6.97
C VAL A 126 -8.58 4.59 -7.57
N GLU A 127 -9.68 4.92 -6.92
CA GLU A 127 -11.00 4.86 -7.54
C GLU A 127 -11.65 6.24 -7.45
N PRO A 128 -11.92 6.92 -8.58
CA PRO A 128 -12.84 8.04 -8.65
C PRO A 128 -14.27 7.61 -8.27
N ILE A 129 -15.05 8.50 -7.66
CA ILE A 129 -16.49 8.26 -7.49
C ILE A 129 -17.20 8.26 -8.86
N GLN A 130 -18.40 7.68 -8.90
CA GLN A 130 -19.25 7.74 -10.08
C GLN A 130 -19.44 9.19 -10.56
N GLY A 131 -19.34 9.40 -11.87
CA GLY A 131 -19.45 10.73 -12.49
C GLY A 131 -18.15 11.53 -12.52
N LEU A 132 -17.05 11.02 -11.94
CA LEU A 132 -15.73 11.63 -12.00
C LEU A 132 -14.75 10.71 -12.74
N ASN A 133 -14.06 11.20 -13.76
CA ASN A 133 -12.98 10.45 -14.42
C ASN A 133 -11.61 10.71 -13.76
N LEU A 134 -10.58 9.99 -14.21
CA LEU A 134 -9.22 10.09 -13.65
C LEU A 134 -8.62 11.49 -13.83
N ASP A 135 -8.73 12.06 -15.03
CA ASP A 135 -8.16 13.37 -15.37
C ASP A 135 -8.76 14.48 -14.53
N GLN A 136 -10.09 14.47 -14.35
CA GLN A 136 -10.79 15.41 -13.47
C GLN A 136 -10.31 15.26 -12.02
N LYS A 137 -10.15 14.03 -11.54
CA LYS A 137 -9.63 13.77 -10.19
C LYS A 137 -8.19 14.28 -10.02
N GLN A 138 -7.35 14.11 -11.04
CA GLN A 138 -5.99 14.65 -11.04
C GLN A 138 -6.00 16.18 -11.07
N ALA A 139 -6.87 16.80 -11.87
CA ALA A 139 -7.00 18.25 -11.96
C ALA A 139 -7.39 18.87 -10.61
N ILE A 140 -8.42 18.31 -9.96
CA ILE A 140 -8.83 18.72 -8.61
C ILE A 140 -7.67 18.59 -7.62
N HIS A 141 -6.87 17.51 -7.71
CA HIS A 141 -5.71 17.36 -6.85
C HIS A 141 -4.65 18.45 -7.07
N ARG A 142 -4.37 18.82 -8.32
CA ARG A 142 -3.46 19.92 -8.66
C ARG A 142 -3.97 21.26 -8.15
N ASP A 143 -5.27 21.52 -8.28
CA ASP A 143 -5.87 22.78 -7.82
C ASP A 143 -5.85 22.88 -6.29
N LEU A 144 -6.10 21.76 -5.58
CA LEU A 144 -5.93 21.67 -4.13
C LEU A 144 -4.49 21.91 -3.66
N LEU A 145 -3.48 21.50 -4.44
CA LEU A 145 -2.08 21.79 -4.12
C LEU A 145 -1.76 23.27 -4.32
N ARG A 146 -2.29 23.88 -5.40
CA ARG A 146 -2.09 25.30 -5.73
C ARG A 146 -2.80 26.25 -4.78
N SER A 147 -3.88 25.81 -4.13
CA SER A 147 -4.64 26.65 -3.21
C SER A 147 -3.95 26.91 -1.87
N GLY A 148 -2.86 26.19 -1.56
CA GLY A 148 -2.20 26.28 -0.26
C GLY A 148 -2.99 25.63 0.88
N ALA A 149 -4.01 24.83 0.55
CA ALA A 149 -4.79 24.09 1.54
C ALA A 149 -3.91 23.15 2.37
N LYS A 150 -4.23 23.02 3.66
CA LYS A 150 -3.53 22.09 4.55
C LYS A 150 -3.79 20.65 4.12
N ILE A 151 -2.83 19.76 4.36
CA ILE A 151 -2.95 18.34 3.99
C ILE A 151 -4.19 17.68 4.59
N SER A 152 -4.62 18.09 5.79
CA SER A 152 -5.85 17.63 6.42
C SER A 152 -7.10 18.01 5.60
N GLU A 153 -7.17 19.24 5.12
CA GLU A 153 -8.28 19.78 4.32
C GLU A 153 -8.33 19.10 2.94
N MET A 154 -7.17 18.99 2.29
CA MET A 154 -7.05 18.25 1.03
C MET A 154 -7.54 16.79 1.18
N ASN A 155 -7.20 16.14 2.30
CA ASN A 155 -7.62 14.77 2.56
C ASN A 155 -9.13 14.64 2.79
N VAL A 156 -9.80 15.66 3.34
CA VAL A 156 -11.27 15.68 3.44
C VAL A 156 -11.86 15.61 2.04
N VAL A 157 -11.47 16.52 1.14
CA VAL A 157 -11.97 16.56 -0.24
C VAL A 157 -11.64 15.27 -0.99
N ARG A 158 -10.37 14.83 -0.95
CA ARG A 158 -9.91 13.63 -1.65
C ARG A 158 -10.61 12.36 -1.19
N LYS A 159 -10.99 12.27 0.10
CA LYS A 159 -11.82 11.16 0.60
C LYS A 159 -13.21 11.23 -0.03
N GLN A 160 -13.87 12.39 -0.07
CA GLN A 160 -15.21 12.50 -0.66
C GLN A 160 -15.25 12.11 -2.15
N LEU A 161 -14.18 12.40 -2.88
CA LEU A 161 -14.08 12.09 -4.31
C LEU A 161 -13.57 10.67 -4.63
N SER A 162 -13.58 9.73 -3.66
CA SER A 162 -13.06 8.38 -3.87
C SER A 162 -14.03 7.27 -3.49
N GLY A 163 -14.13 6.24 -4.34
CA GLY A 163 -14.91 5.03 -4.06
C GLY A 163 -14.32 4.15 -2.95
N ILE A 164 -13.00 4.09 -2.81
CA ILE A 164 -12.32 3.21 -1.84
C ILE A 164 -11.74 3.91 -0.60
N LYS A 165 -11.41 5.20 -0.66
CA LYS A 165 -10.75 5.91 0.45
C LYS A 165 -11.77 6.28 1.54
N GLY A 166 -11.27 6.65 2.73
CA GLY A 166 -12.13 7.03 3.85
C GLY A 166 -12.84 5.84 4.49
N GLY A 167 -12.20 4.67 4.51
CA GLY A 167 -12.74 3.44 5.08
C GLY A 167 -13.73 2.69 4.18
N ARG A 168 -14.03 3.21 2.98
CA ARG A 168 -15.02 2.59 2.08
C ARG A 168 -14.62 1.22 1.53
N LEU A 169 -13.32 0.95 1.38
CA LEU A 169 -12.85 -0.39 0.99
C LEU A 169 -13.12 -1.46 2.05
N ALA A 170 -13.22 -1.06 3.32
CA ALA A 170 -13.46 -1.97 4.44
C ALA A 170 -14.96 -2.08 4.81
N ARG A 171 -15.85 -1.49 4.00
CA ARG A 171 -17.30 -1.52 4.21
C ARG A 171 -17.98 -2.52 3.29
#